data_AF-A0A821RBZ3-F1
#
_entry.id   AF-A0A821RBZ3-F1
#
_cell.length_a   1.000
_cell.length_b   1.000
_cell.length_c   1.000
_cell.angle_alpha   90.00
_cell.angle_beta   90.00
_cell.angle_gamma   90.00
#
_symmetry.space_group_name_H-M   'P 1'
#
loop_
_entity.id
_entity.type
_entity.pdbx_description
1 polymer ?
#
loop_
_entity_poly.entity_id
_entity_poly.type
_entity_poly.pdbx_seq_one_letter_code
_entity_poly.pdbx_strand_id
1 'polypeptide(L)'
;LQDRVRNFIKLIFETVVTLNLFKTTFTNVQHGIYSTRVYVVLLILGGCILTIYSISIVSSQQIIVRNPSVDQFKDLHDMYSSTLSCPCRRLLIPLSTFALFEAHLHPFCKSSFVRDER
;
A
#
# COMPACT_ATOMS: atom_id res chain seq x y z
N LEU A 1 25.40 -18.01 -15.55
CA LEU A 1 25.00 -16.70 -14.97
C LEU A 1 25.32 -16.61 -13.47
N GLN A 2 24.92 -17.62 -12.71
CA GLN A 2 25.13 -17.74 -11.25
C GLN A 2 26.60 -17.62 -10.80
N ASP A 3 27.55 -18.18 -11.56
CA ASP A 3 28.98 -18.11 -11.20
C ASP A 3 29.59 -16.73 -11.45
N ARG A 4 29.10 -15.99 -12.46
CA ARG A 4 29.52 -14.61 -12.72
C ARG A 4 29.05 -13.67 -11.61
N VAL A 5 27.82 -13.86 -11.11
CA VAL A 5 27.29 -13.10 -9.98
C VAL A 5 28.09 -13.40 -8.71
N ARG A 6 28.40 -14.67 -8.44
CA ARG A 6 29.20 -15.07 -7.27
C ARG A 6 30.61 -14.46 -7.30
N ASN A 7 31.25 -14.43 -8.47
CA ASN A 7 32.57 -13.80 -8.63
C ASN A 7 32.51 -12.28 -8.51
N PHE A 8 31.47 -11.64 -9.04
CA PHE A 8 31.26 -10.19 -8.85
C PHE A 8 31.06 -9.83 -7.38
N ILE A 9 30.24 -10.60 -6.66
CA ILE A 9 30.03 -10.41 -5.21
C ILE A 9 31.33 -10.60 -4.45
N LYS A 10 32.13 -11.62 -4.77
CA LYS A 10 33.45 -11.82 -4.16
C LYS A 10 34.38 -10.63 -4.41
N LEU A 11 34.44 -10.13 -5.63
CA LEU A 11 35.32 -9.04 -6.01
C LEU A 11 34.92 -7.73 -5.34
N ILE A 12 33.62 -7.45 -5.25
CA ILE A 12 33.09 -6.31 -4.50
C ILE A 12 33.41 -6.46 -3.01
N PHE A 13 33.19 -7.65 -2.45
CA PHE A 13 33.45 -7.91 -1.03
C PHE A 13 34.94 -7.77 -0.69
N GLU A 14 35.84 -8.31 -1.49
CA GLU A 14 37.28 -8.14 -1.32
C GLU A 14 37.70 -6.68 -1.45
N THR A 15 37.13 -5.93 -2.38
CA THR A 15 37.41 -4.50 -2.56
C THR A 15 36.90 -3.68 -1.36
N VAL A 16 35.71 -3.99 -0.84
CA VAL A 16 35.12 -3.34 0.34
C VAL A 16 35.89 -3.68 1.62
N VAL A 17 36.38 -4.92 1.75
CA VAL A 17 37.18 -5.35 2.92
C VAL A 17 38.60 -4.77 2.90
N THR A 18 39.17 -4.53 1.71
CA THR A 18 40.51 -3.93 1.56
C THR A 18 40.52 -2.40 1.58
N LEU A 19 39.35 -1.76 1.48
CA LEU A 19 39.18 -0.31 1.59
C LEU A 19 39.49 0.19 3.00
N ASN A 20 40.77 0.44 3.32
CA ASN A 20 41.16 1.28 4.45
C ASN A 20 40.82 2.74 4.13
N LEU A 21 39.59 3.15 4.44
CA LEU A 21 39.10 4.49 4.13
C LEU A 21 39.87 5.58 4.90
N PHE A 22 40.44 5.24 6.05
CA PHE A 22 41.26 6.13 6.85
C PHE A 22 42.74 5.83 6.61
N LYS A 23 43.44 6.76 5.96
CA LYS A 23 44.90 6.72 5.82
C LYS A 23 45.51 6.77 7.23
N THR A 24 46.31 5.77 7.59
CA THR A 24 46.94 5.66 8.91
C THR A 24 48.02 6.73 9.05
N THR A 25 47.65 7.90 9.55
CA THR A 25 48.58 9.01 9.86
C THR A 25 49.20 8.86 11.25
N PHE A 26 48.69 7.93 12.08
CA PHE A 26 49.12 7.72 13.46
C PHE A 26 49.80 6.36 13.64
N THR A 27 50.80 6.32 14.52
CA THR A 27 51.62 5.15 14.89
C THR A 27 50.82 3.91 15.33
N ASN A 28 49.54 4.08 15.69
CA ASN A 28 48.63 3.00 16.06
C ASN A 28 47.71 2.58 14.90
N VAL A 29 48.25 1.70 14.05
CA VAL A 29 47.59 1.08 12.89
C VAL A 29 46.23 0.43 13.26
N GLN A 30 46.07 -0.03 14.50
CA GLN A 30 44.85 -0.69 14.98
C GLN A 30 43.61 0.23 14.93
N HIS A 31 43.74 1.51 15.29
CA HIS A 31 42.58 2.42 15.31
C HIS A 31 42.02 2.69 13.91
N GLY A 32 42.87 2.69 12.88
CA GLY A 32 42.45 2.87 11.48
C GLY A 32 41.58 1.70 10.97
N ILE A 33 41.91 0.48 11.40
CA ILE A 33 41.16 -0.73 11.02
C ILE A 33 39.77 -0.73 11.68
N TYR A 34 39.68 -0.38 12.97
CA TYR A 34 38.39 -0.31 13.67
C TYR A 34 37.49 0.79 13.11
N SER A 35 38.03 1.98 12.85
CA SER A 35 37.27 3.10 12.28
C SER A 35 36.68 2.75 10.91
N THR A 36 37.47 2.09 10.06
CA THR A 36 37.03 1.63 8.75
C THR A 36 35.90 0.60 8.85
N ARG A 37 36.02 -0.39 9.74
CA ARG A 37 34.98 -1.41 9.94
C ARG A 37 33.67 -0.80 10.44
N VAL A 38 33.73 0.12 11.40
CA VAL A 38 32.55 0.82 11.92
C VAL A 38 31.88 1.65 10.82
N TYR A 39 32.66 2.37 10.01
CA TYR A 39 32.13 3.15 8.90
C TYR A 39 31.39 2.29 7.87
N VAL A 40 31.97 1.17 7.45
CA VAL A 40 31.34 0.25 6.48
C VAL A 40 30.04 -0.32 7.05
N VAL A 41 30.02 -0.72 8.31
CA VAL A 41 28.80 -1.21 8.98
C VAL A 41 27.71 -0.13 8.99
N LEU A 42 28.05 1.10 9.36
CA LEU A 42 27.11 2.23 9.35
C LEU A 42 26.59 2.54 7.95
N LEU A 43 27.46 2.48 6.94
CA LEU A 43 27.08 2.73 5.55
C LEU A 43 26.10 1.67 5.03
N ILE A 44 26.35 0.39 5.33
CA ILE A 44 25.43 -0.70 4.97
C ILE A 44 24.10 -0.52 5.70
N LEU A 45 24.12 -0.23 7.01
CA LEU A 45 22.92 0.03 7.80
C LEU A 45 22.09 1.19 7.22
N GLY A 46 22.72 2.32 6.92
CA GLY A 46 22.06 3.47 6.31
C GLY A 46 21.46 3.15 4.95
N GLY A 47 22.19 2.41 4.11
CA GLY A 47 21.69 1.92 2.82
C GLY A 47 20.48 1.00 2.96
N CYS A 48 20.52 0.05 3.90
CA CYS A 48 19.39 -0.84 4.18
C CYS A 48 18.15 -0.08 4.66
N ILE A 49 18.31 0.91 5.53
CA ILE A 49 17.19 1.75 5.99
C ILE A 49 16.56 2.49 4.81
N LEU A 50 17.40 3.09 3.95
CA LEU A 50 16.94 3.85 2.79
C LEU A 50 16.18 2.95 1.80
N THR A 51 16.68 1.76 1.51
CA THR A 51 16.01 0.82 0.60
C THR A 51 14.68 0.33 1.15
N ILE A 52 14.62 -0.02 2.44
CA ILE A 52 13.37 -0.42 3.11
C ILE A 52 12.34 0.72 3.01
N TYR A 53 12.76 1.96 3.29
CA TYR A 53 11.89 3.12 3.20
C TYR A 53 11.37 3.35 1.78
N SER A 54 12.24 3.30 0.77
CA SER A 54 11.86 3.47 -0.64
C SER A 54 10.87 2.40 -1.10
N ILE A 55 11.07 1.13 -0.71
CA ILE A 55 10.13 0.05 -1.05
C ILE A 55 8.77 0.28 -0.37
N SER A 56 8.78 0.70 0.89
CA SER A 56 7.57 0.92 1.68
C SER A 56 6.69 2.04 1.10
N ILE A 57 7.30 3.09 0.54
CA ILE A 57 6.57 4.16 -0.18
C ILE A 57 5.82 3.61 -1.39
N VAL A 58 6.43 2.70 -2.17
CA VAL A 58 5.83 2.15 -3.39
C VAL A 58 4.61 1.28 -3.09
N SER A 59 4.55 0.64 -1.92
CA SER A 59 3.37 -0.14 -1.51
C SER A 59 2.13 0.72 -1.19
N SER A 60 2.29 2.04 -1.07
CA SER A 60 1.19 2.97 -0.76
C SER A 60 0.52 3.55 -2.02
N GLN A 61 0.53 2.82 -3.15
CA GLN A 61 -0.20 3.28 -4.33
C GLN A 61 -1.72 3.17 -4.10
N GLN A 62 -2.38 4.32 -4.02
CA GLN A 62 -3.81 4.45 -3.90
C GLN A 62 -4.51 4.06 -5.21
N ILE A 63 -5.21 2.92 -5.21
CA ILE A 63 -5.99 2.46 -6.37
C ILE A 63 -7.33 3.19 -6.39
N ILE A 64 -7.61 3.93 -7.47
CA ILE A 64 -8.88 4.66 -7.65
C ILE A 64 -9.83 3.83 -8.51
N VAL A 65 -10.87 3.26 -7.89
CA VAL A 65 -11.95 2.57 -8.61
C VAL A 65 -13.07 3.58 -8.89
N ARG A 66 -13.34 3.85 -10.17
CA ARG A 66 -14.40 4.79 -10.59
C ARG A 66 -15.72 4.04 -10.78
N ASN A 67 -16.77 4.48 -10.07
CA ASN A 67 -18.13 3.91 -10.12
C ASN A 67 -18.15 2.38 -9.90
N PRO A 68 -17.75 1.89 -8.72
CA PRO A 68 -17.88 0.46 -8.40
C PRO A 68 -19.36 0.04 -8.41
N SER A 69 -19.64 -1.22 -8.77
CA SER A 69 -20.95 -1.81 -8.50
C SER A 69 -21.17 -1.97 -6.99
N VAL A 70 -22.41 -2.19 -6.55
CA VAL A 70 -22.74 -2.38 -5.13
C VAL A 70 -21.98 -3.58 -4.55
N ASP A 71 -21.93 -4.68 -5.30
CA ASP A 71 -21.21 -5.89 -4.87
C ASP A 71 -19.70 -5.66 -4.77
N GLN A 72 -19.11 -4.96 -5.76
CA GLN A 72 -17.69 -4.61 -5.73
C GLN A 72 -17.34 -3.68 -4.57
N PHE A 73 -18.22 -2.75 -4.23
CA PHE A 73 -18.03 -1.90 -3.06
C PHE A 73 -18.04 -2.73 -1.77
N LYS A 74 -18.99 -3.66 -1.66
CA LYS A 74 -19.11 -4.54 -0.49
C LYS A 74 -17.85 -5.39 -0.31
N ASP A 75 -17.37 -6.01 -1.38
CA ASP A 75 -16.15 -6.83 -1.36
C ASP A 75 -14.92 -6.00 -0.95
N LEU A 76 -14.77 -4.80 -1.51
CA LEU A 76 -13.66 -3.89 -1.18
C LEU A 76 -13.76 -3.33 0.25
N HIS A 77 -14.97 -3.09 0.74
CA HIS A 77 -15.21 -2.64 2.11
C HIS A 77 -14.88 -3.74 3.12
N ASP A 78 -15.26 -4.99 2.84
CA ASP A 78 -14.96 -6.13 3.71
C ASP A 78 -13.44 -6.39 3.79
N MET A 79 -12.70 -6.19 2.68
CA MET A 79 -11.25 -6.40 2.65
C MET A 79 -10.41 -5.21 3.15
N TYR A 80 -10.85 -3.96 2.90
CA TYR A 80 -10.03 -2.75 3.10
C TYR A 80 -10.74 -1.66 3.92
N SER A 81 -11.69 -2.02 4.78
CA SER A 81 -12.51 -1.07 5.58
C SER A 81 -11.72 0.07 6.23
N SER A 82 -10.51 -0.21 6.76
CA SER A 82 -9.68 0.77 7.46
C SER A 82 -8.93 1.75 6.55
N THR A 83 -8.76 1.44 5.27
CA THR A 83 -7.99 2.24 4.30
C THR A 83 -8.82 2.71 3.11
N LEU A 84 -10.06 2.23 2.97
CA LEU A 84 -10.99 2.62 1.93
C LEU A 84 -11.53 4.04 2.19
N SER A 85 -11.28 4.95 1.25
CA SER A 85 -11.84 6.31 1.28
C SER A 85 -12.83 6.52 0.13
N CYS A 86 -14.08 6.82 0.47
CA CYS A 86 -15.16 7.07 -0.50
C CYS A 86 -15.54 8.56 -0.50
N PRO A 87 -14.95 9.37 -1.40
CA PRO A 87 -15.38 10.75 -1.54
C PRO A 87 -16.80 10.81 -2.14
N CYS A 88 -17.72 11.49 -1.46
CA CYS A 88 -19.06 11.72 -1.99
C CYS A 88 -18.99 12.63 -3.22
N ARG A 89 -19.47 12.15 -4.38
CA ARG A 89 -19.46 12.92 -5.64
C ARG A 89 -20.46 14.09 -5.65
N ARG A 90 -21.50 14.04 -4.82
CA ARG A 90 -22.54 15.07 -4.67
C ARG A 90 -22.87 15.20 -3.18
N LEU A 91 -22.60 16.36 -2.58
CA LEU A 91 -22.99 16.63 -1.18
C LEU A 91 -24.49 16.95 -1.04
N LEU A 92 -25.15 17.33 -2.13
CA LEU A 92 -26.56 17.70 -2.18
C LEU A 92 -27.18 16.98 -3.38
N ILE A 93 -28.09 16.07 -3.10
CA ILE A 93 -28.93 15.43 -4.13
C ILE A 93 -30.24 16.23 -4.15
N PRO A 94 -30.62 16.87 -5.28
CA PRO A 94 -31.82 17.68 -5.33
C PRO A 94 -33.06 16.79 -5.13
N LEU A 95 -33.99 17.21 -4.28
CA LEU A 95 -35.20 16.47 -3.92
C LEU A 95 -36.03 16.04 -5.15
N SER A 96 -35.98 16.81 -6.24
CA SER A 96 -36.62 16.47 -7.52
C SER A 96 -36.20 15.12 -8.11
N THR A 97 -35.01 14.61 -7.77
CA THR A 97 -34.56 13.27 -8.21
C THR A 97 -35.24 12.12 -7.47
N PHE A 98 -35.73 12.35 -6.25
CA PHE A 98 -36.46 11.37 -5.45
C PHE A 98 -37.98 11.60 -5.47
N ALA A 99 -38.40 12.84 -5.73
CA ALA A 99 -39.81 13.24 -5.77
C ALA A 99 -40.53 12.86 -7.07
N LEU A 100 -39.84 12.21 -8.02
CA LEU A 100 -40.47 11.60 -9.19
C LEU A 100 -41.11 10.27 -8.76
N PHE A 101 -42.13 10.38 -7.91
CA PHE A 101 -42.96 9.28 -7.48
C PHE A 101 -44.12 9.14 -8.46
N GLU A 102 -43.98 8.27 -9.45
CA GLU A 102 -45.14 7.77 -10.20
C GLU A 102 -45.92 6.84 -9.27
N ALA A 103 -46.98 7.39 -8.66
CA ALA A 103 -47.89 6.66 -7.81
C ALA A 103 -48.67 5.63 -8.64
N HIS A 104 -48.12 4.43 -8.82
CA HIS A 104 -48.90 3.30 -9.29
C HIS A 104 -49.78 2.82 -8.14
N LEU A 105 -51.02 3.30 -8.12
CA LEU A 105 -52.07 2.76 -7.26
C LEU A 105 -52.26 1.29 -7.65
N HIS A 106 -51.80 0.39 -6.80
CA HIS A 106 -52.17 -1.02 -6.92
C HIS A 106 -53.69 -1.11 -6.75
N PRO A 107 -54.43 -1.82 -7.62
CA PRO A 107 -55.86 -2.02 -7.44
C PRO A 107 -56.13 -2.62 -6.06
N PHE A 108 -57.30 -2.28 -5.48
CA PHE A 108 -57.71 -2.71 -4.15
C PHE A 108 -57.36 -4.17 -3.92
N CYS A 109 -56.53 -4.44 -2.90
CA CYS A 109 -56.25 -5.81 -2.48
C CYS A 109 -57.58 -6.43 -2.06
N LYS A 110 -58.09 -7.37 -2.87
CA LYS A 110 -59.24 -8.18 -2.47
C LYS A 110 -58.80 -9.00 -1.26
N SER A 111 -59.30 -8.61 -0.09
CA SER A 111 -59.17 -9.40 1.13
C SER A 111 -59.83 -10.76 0.91
N SER A 112 -59.12 -11.84 1.22
CA SER A 112 -59.63 -13.22 1.15
C SER A 112 -60.71 -13.53 2.20
N PHE A 113 -61.10 -12.56 3.03
CA PHE A 113 -62.05 -12.73 4.13
C PHE A 113 -63.51 -12.40 3.76
N VAL A 114 -63.80 -11.91 2.56
CA VAL A 114 -65.19 -11.73 2.13
C VAL A 114 -65.68 -13.02 1.50
N ARG A 115 -66.19 -13.93 2.33
CA ARG A 115 -67.08 -15.02 1.88
C ARG A 115 -68.46 -14.41 1.69
N ASP A 116 -68.87 -14.30 0.44
CA ASP A 116 -70.23 -13.89 0.06
C ASP A 116 -71.17 -15.07 0.32
N GLU A 117 -71.87 -15.02 1.46
CA GLU A 117 -73.03 -15.88 1.71
C GLU A 117 -74.28 -15.01 1.60
N ARG A 118 -74.75 -14.77 0.37
CA ARG A 118 -76.18 -14.55 0.11
C ARG A 118 -76.59 -14.83 -1.32
#